data_AF-A0A0K1F453-F1
#
_entry.id   AF-A0A0K1F453-F1
#
_cell.length_a   1.000
_cell.length_b   1.000
_cell.length_c   1.000
_cell.angle_alpha   90.00
_cell.angle_beta   90.00
_cell.angle_gamma   90.00
#
_symmetry.space_group_name_H-M   'P 1'
#
loop_
_entity.id
_entity.type
_entity.pdbx_description
1 polymer ?
#
loop_
_entity_poly.entity_id
_entity_poly.type
_entity_poly.pdbx_seq_one_letter_code
_entity_poly.pdbx_strand_id
1 'polypeptide(L)'
;MRDDGHHVKPLDYIGAAADLDCNAAIGRVVPRIDLSALASRIDSIPREAYGMPMMPTVVVRFHKESFRMRLEEGLLPALEVAQR
;
A
#
# COMPACT_ATOMS: atom_id res chain seq x y z
N MET A 1 -16.59 -0.06 7.10
CA MET A 1 -16.14 1.25 7.63
C MET A 1 -16.86 1.46 8.94
N ARG A 2 -16.14 1.81 10.03
CA ARG A 2 -16.81 2.36 11.20
C ARG A 2 -17.27 3.76 10.80
N ASP A 3 -18.58 3.94 10.70
CA ASP A 3 -19.22 5.22 10.35
C ASP A 3 -19.52 5.99 11.64
N ASP A 4 -18.48 6.17 12.47
CA ASP A 4 -18.55 6.84 13.77
C ASP A 4 -18.02 8.28 13.70
N GLY A 5 -17.76 8.79 12.49
CA GLY A 5 -17.25 10.14 12.26
C GLY A 5 -15.76 10.32 12.53
N HIS A 6 -15.02 9.26 12.87
CA HIS A 6 -13.58 9.32 13.12
C HIS A 6 -12.75 8.76 11.95
N HIS A 7 -11.71 9.49 11.57
CA HIS A 7 -10.75 9.00 10.59
C HIS A 7 -10.01 7.77 11.11
N VAL A 8 -10.07 6.68 10.36
CA VAL A 8 -9.26 5.49 10.62
C VAL A 8 -7.84 5.77 10.14
N LYS A 9 -6.86 5.58 11.03
CA LYS A 9 -5.45 5.51 10.66
C LYS A 9 -5.17 4.10 10.11
N PRO A 10 -5.03 3.89 8.79
CA PRO A 10 -5.18 2.55 8.23
C PRO A 10 -4.13 1.56 8.70
N LEU A 11 -2.86 1.96 8.76
CA LEU A 11 -1.79 1.07 9.20
C LEU A 11 -1.87 0.78 10.70
N ASP A 12 -2.26 1.76 11.53
CA ASP A 12 -2.49 1.53 12.96
C ASP A 12 -3.65 0.55 13.19
N TYR A 13 -4.74 0.70 12.43
CA TYR A 13 -5.89 -0.20 12.49
C TYR A 13 -5.52 -1.64 12.10
N ILE A 14 -4.85 -1.79 10.97
CA ILE A 14 -4.43 -3.09 10.45
C ILE A 14 -3.40 -3.73 11.40
N GLY A 15 -2.42 -2.96 11.88
CA GLY A 15 -1.36 -3.44 12.77
C GLY A 15 -1.85 -3.81 14.17
N ALA A 16 -2.97 -3.24 14.63
CA ALA A 16 -3.59 -3.64 15.90
C ALA A 16 -4.18 -5.05 15.89
N ALA A 17 -4.37 -5.65 14.70
CA ALA A 17 -4.84 -7.02 14.49
C ALA A 17 -6.13 -7.39 15.26
N ALA A 18 -6.96 -6.39 15.59
CA ALA A 18 -8.17 -6.57 16.40
C ALA A 18 -9.37 -7.12 15.62
N ASP A 19 -9.28 -7.16 14.29
CA ASP A 19 -10.35 -7.58 13.37
C ASP A 19 -9.91 -8.84 12.61
N LEU A 20 -10.55 -9.97 12.92
CA LEU A 20 -10.20 -11.28 12.35
C LEU A 20 -10.42 -11.36 10.84
N ASP A 21 -11.43 -10.67 10.31
CA ASP A 21 -11.69 -10.64 8.87
C ASP A 21 -10.62 -9.83 8.16
N CYS A 22 -10.20 -8.72 8.77
CA CYS A 22 -9.06 -7.92 8.30
C CYS A 22 -7.76 -8.75 8.31
N ASN A 23 -7.46 -9.45 9.40
CA ASN A 23 -6.28 -10.32 9.53
C ASN A 23 -6.26 -11.42 8.46
N ALA A 24 -7.40 -12.08 8.24
CA ALA A 24 -7.53 -13.08 7.20
C ALA A 24 -7.35 -12.49 5.79
N ALA A 25 -7.82 -11.25 5.55
CA ALA A 25 -7.59 -10.54 4.30
C ALA A 25 -6.11 -10.21 4.09
N ILE A 26 -5.42 -9.74 5.13
CA ILE A 26 -3.97 -9.48 5.10
C ILE A 26 -3.20 -10.75 4.71
N GLY A 27 -3.52 -11.90 5.31
CA GLY A 27 -2.94 -13.19 4.95
C GLY A 27 -3.13 -13.59 3.49
N ARG A 28 -4.21 -13.16 2.84
CA ARG A 28 -4.46 -13.40 1.41
C ARG A 28 -3.78 -12.38 0.50
N VAL A 29 -3.68 -11.13 0.92
CA VAL A 29 -3.26 -10.02 0.04
C VAL A 29 -1.75 -9.82 0.06
N VAL A 30 -1.15 -9.73 1.25
CA VAL A 30 0.26 -9.33 1.40
C VAL A 30 1.23 -10.25 0.63
N PRO A 31 1.10 -11.59 0.67
CA PRO A 31 1.98 -12.48 -0.10
C PRO A 31 1.89 -12.34 -1.63
N ARG A 32 0.86 -11.65 -2.14
CA ARG A 32 0.64 -11.43 -3.58
C ARG A 32 1.12 -10.06 -4.06
N ILE A 33 1.66 -9.22 -3.16
CA ILE A 33 2.18 -7.90 -3.52
C ILE A 33 3.54 -8.07 -4.18
N ASP A 34 3.63 -7.71 -5.45
CA ASP A 34 4.86 -7.67 -6.22
C ASP A 34 5.26 -6.21 -6.48
N LEU A 35 6.28 -5.74 -5.74
CA LEU A 35 6.82 -4.38 -5.88
C LEU A 35 7.49 -4.14 -7.24
N SER A 36 8.06 -5.18 -7.86
CA SER A 36 8.68 -5.06 -9.19
C SER A 36 7.61 -4.83 -10.26
N ALA A 37 6.55 -5.65 -10.24
CA ALA A 37 5.41 -5.47 -11.13
C ALA A 37 4.72 -4.12 -10.91
N LEU A 38 4.58 -3.67 -9.67
CA LEU A 38 4.04 -2.34 -9.36
C LEU A 38 4.95 -1.21 -9.87
N ALA A 39 6.26 -1.32 -9.67
CA ALA A 39 7.23 -0.35 -10.18
C ALA A 39 7.19 -0.26 -11.71
N SER A 40 7.11 -1.40 -12.40
CA SER A 40 6.97 -1.47 -13.85
C SER A 40 5.67 -0.80 -14.33
N ARG A 41 4.56 -0.99 -13.61
CA ARG A 41 3.29 -0.28 -13.89
C ARG A 41 3.43 1.23 -13.73
N ILE A 42 4.12 1.70 -12.70
CA ILE A 42 4.39 3.13 -12.52
C ILE A 42 5.24 3.67 -13.67
N ASP A 43 6.24 2.91 -14.14
CA ASP A 43 7.09 3.31 -15.26
C ASP A 43 6.35 3.31 -16.60
N SER A 44 5.27 2.53 -16.73
CA SER A 44 4.42 2.50 -17.93
C SER A 44 3.52 3.74 -18.07
N ILE A 45 3.37 4.55 -17.01
CA ILE A 45 2.57 5.77 -17.08
C ILE A 45 3.25 6.75 -18.04
N PRO A 46 2.54 7.26 -19.07
CA PRO A 46 3.09 8.25 -19.99
C PRO A 46 3.65 9.45 -19.23
N ARG A 47 4.77 10.00 -19.73
CA ARG A 47 5.38 11.21 -19.15
C ARG A 47 4.66 12.50 -19.53
N GLU A 48 3.79 12.41 -20.52
CA GLU A 48 2.95 13.51 -20.98
C GLU A 48 1.60 12.94 -21.46
N ALA A 49 0.52 13.68 -21.21
CA ALA A 49 -0.79 13.43 -21.79
C ALA A 49 -1.47 14.77 -22.07
N TYR A 50 -1.99 14.94 -23.30
CA TYR A 50 -2.67 16.18 -23.73
C TYR A 50 -1.83 17.45 -23.53
N GLY A 51 -0.52 17.39 -23.75
CA GLY A 51 0.39 18.52 -23.52
C GLY A 51 0.71 18.81 -22.05
N MET A 52 0.22 17.98 -21.12
CA MET A 52 0.47 18.14 -19.68
C MET A 52 1.50 17.12 -19.20
N PRO A 53 2.53 17.53 -18.44
CA PRO A 53 3.49 16.61 -17.85
C PRO A 53 2.80 15.71 -16.83
N MET A 54 2.99 14.41 -17.00
CA MET A 54 2.43 13.37 -16.16
C MET A 54 3.54 12.70 -15.37
N MET A 55 3.36 12.55 -14.06
CA MET A 55 4.26 11.84 -13.17
C MET A 55 5.76 12.20 -13.39
N PRO A 56 6.18 13.42 -13.05
CA PRO A 56 7.59 13.81 -13.09
C PRO A 56 8.49 12.78 -12.37
N THR A 57 9.76 12.69 -12.75
CA THR A 57 10.69 11.67 -12.20
C THR A 57 10.71 11.62 -10.67
N VAL A 58 10.68 12.79 -10.01
CA VAL A 58 10.62 12.87 -8.55
C VAL A 58 9.35 12.26 -7.97
N VAL A 59 8.22 12.42 -8.64
CA VAL A 59 6.92 11.87 -8.24
C VAL A 59 6.88 10.36 -8.44
N VAL A 60 7.41 9.85 -9.56
CA VAL A 60 7.56 8.40 -9.76
C VAL A 60 8.41 7.76 -8.67
N ARG A 61 9.57 8.36 -8.36
CA ARG A 61 10.43 7.88 -7.28
C ARG A 61 9.69 7.90 -5.94
N PHE A 62 9.00 9.00 -5.63
CA PHE A 62 8.22 9.13 -4.41
C PHE A 62 7.17 8.02 -4.27
N HIS A 63 6.43 7.70 -5.33
CA HIS A 63 5.41 6.65 -5.27
C HIS A 63 6.01 5.27 -5.07
N LYS A 64 7.09 4.94 -5.80
CA LYS A 64 7.80 3.65 -5.62
C LYS A 64 8.28 3.47 -4.19
N GLU A 65 8.93 4.50 -3.62
CA GLU A 65 9.37 4.46 -2.22
C GLU A 65 8.20 4.39 -1.25
N SER A 66 7.12 5.15 -1.49
CA SER A 66 5.94 5.12 -0.63
C SER A 66 5.27 3.74 -0.59
N PHE A 67 5.23 3.03 -1.72
CA PHE A 67 4.71 1.65 -1.74
C PHE A 67 5.63 0.67 -1.03
N ARG A 68 6.94 0.81 -1.21
CA ARG A 68 7.94 0.01 -0.50
C ARG A 68 7.80 0.19 1.01
N MET A 69 7.80 1.43 1.50
CA MET A 69 7.64 1.75 2.92
C MET A 69 6.33 1.20 3.49
N ARG A 70 5.20 1.37 2.80
CA ARG A 70 3.91 0.83 3.27
C ARG A 70 3.91 -0.69 3.38
N LEU A 71 4.60 -1.39 2.47
CA LEU A 71 4.73 -2.83 2.53
C LEU A 71 5.66 -3.24 3.68
N GLU A 72 6.88 -2.69 3.71
CA GLU A 72 7.95 -3.08 4.64
C GLU A 72 7.67 -2.66 6.09
N GLU A 73 7.18 -1.44 6.31
CA GLU A 73 7.00 -0.86 7.64
C GLU A 73 5.57 -1.01 8.16
N GLY A 74 4.61 -1.34 7.28
CA GLY A 74 3.19 -1.44 7.62
C GLY A 74 2.62 -2.85 7.46
N LEU A 75 2.51 -3.31 6.23
CA LEU A 75 1.74 -4.52 5.90
C LEU A 75 2.47 -5.84 6.25
N LEU A 76 3.79 -5.90 6.09
CA LEU A 76 4.58 -7.08 6.48
C LEU A 76 4.56 -7.30 8.00
N PRO A 77 4.83 -6.27 8.85
CA PRO A 77 4.67 -6.40 10.30
C PRO A 77 3.25 -6.81 10.70
N ALA A 78 2.23 -6.23 10.05
CA ALA A 78 0.84 -6.60 10.34
C ALA A 78 0.52 -8.05 9.97
N LEU A 79 1.09 -8.58 8.88
CA LEU A 79 0.96 -9.99 8.51
C LEU A 79 1.56 -10.90 9.58
N GLU A 80 2.74 -10.56 10.11
CA GLU A 80 3.38 -11.34 11.19
C GLU A 80 2.53 -11.37 12.46
N VAL A 81 1.90 -10.25 12.82
CA VAL A 81 1.00 -10.17 13.99
C VAL A 81 -0.28 -10.97 13.74
N ALA A 82 -0.87 -10.85 12.54
CA ALA A 82 -2.12 -11.53 12.17
C ALA A 82 -2.02 -13.06 12.11
N GLN A 83 -0.80 -13.61 12.05
CA GLN A 83 -0.53 -15.05 12.00
C GLN A 83 -0.19 -15.68 13.36
N ARG A 84 -0.12 -14.88 14.43
CA ARG A 84 0.10 -15.34 15.82
C ARG A 84 -1.22 -15.69 16.49
#